data_AF-A0A7N2N469-F1
#
_entry.id   AF-A0A7N2N469-F1
#
_cell.length_a   1.000
_cell.length_b   1.000
_cell.length_c   1.000
_cell.angle_alpha   90.00
_cell.angle_beta   90.00
_cell.angle_gamma   90.00
#
_symmetry.space_group_name_H-M   'P 1'
#
loop_
_entity.id
_entity.type
_entity.pdbx_description
1 polymer ?
#
loop_
_entity_poly.entity_id
_entity_poly.type
_entity_poly.pdbx_seq_one_letter_code
_entity_poly.pdbx_strand_id
1 'polypeptide(L)'
;MCVSARMQEQVAIIVGSSTSGLAIAVCLSQQSIPYIILEREDCIVSLWKKYSYDRLHFHLGKQFCELPHVSFPSSYPTYMPKKLFIQYLVDYVLYVSHFNIGPMYQRTVESAEYSEASKKWLVKARNASSGEVEIYCAKFLVVATGEATNPYTPEMVDLAKIMLKYFKLSLVDSLTVMLSKLVYGDLTKYGIRRPTEGPFYTKIQYGKYPVH
;
A
#
# COMPACT_ATOMS: atom_id res chain seq x y z
N MET A 1 -7.47 -12.85 -35.03
CA MET A 1 -7.19 -12.05 -33.82
C MET A 1 -6.85 -13.01 -32.70
N CYS A 2 -5.58 -13.12 -32.31
CA CYS A 2 -5.17 -13.76 -31.06
C CYS A 2 -3.78 -13.23 -30.74
N VAL A 3 -3.70 -12.16 -29.96
CA VAL A 3 -2.41 -11.72 -29.41
C VAL A 3 -2.04 -12.79 -28.39
N SER A 4 -1.00 -13.56 -28.70
CA SER A 4 -0.45 -14.60 -27.84
C SER A 4 -0.11 -13.99 -26.48
N ALA A 5 -0.94 -14.26 -25.47
CA ALA A 5 -0.61 -13.89 -24.10
C ALA A 5 0.62 -14.70 -23.69
N ARG A 6 1.75 -14.01 -23.47
CA ARG A 6 2.99 -14.63 -23.00
C ARG A 6 2.73 -15.19 -21.60
N MET A 7 2.52 -16.51 -21.51
CA MET A 7 2.31 -17.20 -20.24
C MET A 7 3.67 -17.50 -19.62
N GLN A 8 3.97 -16.89 -18.48
CA GLN A 8 5.25 -17.10 -17.78
C GLN A 8 5.04 -18.05 -16.60
N GLU A 9 5.74 -19.19 -16.61
CA GLU A 9 5.67 -20.19 -15.55
C GLU A 9 6.75 -19.96 -14.48
N GLN A 10 6.33 -20.01 -13.22
CA GLN A 10 7.19 -19.79 -12.05
C GLN A 10 6.85 -20.78 -10.92
N VAL A 11 7.75 -20.96 -9.95
CA VAL A 11 7.44 -21.81 -8.79
C VAL A 11 6.51 -21.06 -7.82
N ALA A 12 6.82 -19.80 -7.52
CA ALA A 12 5.99 -18.93 -6.70
C ALA A 12 5.76 -17.56 -7.35
N ILE A 13 4.57 -16.99 -7.14
CA ILE A 13 4.25 -15.59 -7.45
C ILE A 13 4.01 -14.85 -6.14
N ILE A 14 4.71 -13.73 -5.96
CA ILE A 14 4.50 -12.80 -4.85
C ILE A 14 3.78 -11.57 -5.38
N VAL A 15 2.65 -11.21 -4.77
CA VAL A 15 1.87 -10.02 -5.12
C VAL A 15 2.14 -8.93 -4.10
N GLY A 16 2.87 -7.90 -4.50
CA GLY A 16 3.29 -6.78 -3.66
C GLY A 16 4.74 -6.89 -3.19
N SER A 17 5.45 -5.76 -3.21
CA SER A 17 6.86 -5.60 -2.80
C SER A 17 7.01 -4.67 -1.59
N SER A 18 6.02 -4.72 -0.69
CA SER A 18 6.11 -4.10 0.64
C SER A 18 6.98 -4.95 1.58
N THR A 19 6.96 -4.66 2.88
CA THR A 19 7.78 -5.34 3.89
C THR A 19 7.59 -6.86 3.88
N SER A 20 6.35 -7.35 3.84
CA SER A 20 6.04 -8.79 3.83
C SER A 20 6.45 -9.48 2.52
N GLY A 21 6.20 -8.84 1.38
CA GLY A 21 6.58 -9.37 0.06
C GLY A 21 8.09 -9.49 -0.07
N LEU A 22 8.83 -8.48 0.38
CA LEU A 22 10.29 -8.52 0.42
C LEU A 22 10.80 -9.57 1.40
N ALA A 23 10.22 -9.71 2.60
CA ALA A 23 10.60 -10.75 3.55
C ALA A 23 10.53 -12.14 2.94
N ILE A 24 9.42 -12.46 2.27
CA ILE A 24 9.24 -13.75 1.60
C ILE A 24 10.20 -13.93 0.43
N ALA A 25 10.42 -12.89 -0.38
CA ALA A 25 11.39 -12.93 -1.46
C ALA A 25 12.79 -13.33 -0.97
N VAL A 26 13.23 -12.75 0.15
CA VAL A 26 14.51 -13.11 0.79
C VAL A 26 14.53 -14.56 1.26
N CYS A 27 13.49 -15.02 1.96
CA CYS A 27 13.42 -16.39 2.44
C CYS A 27 13.42 -17.41 1.29
N LEU A 28 12.70 -17.15 0.19
CA LEU A 28 12.70 -18.00 -1.00
C LEU A 28 14.06 -18.00 -1.70
N SER A 29 14.70 -16.82 -1.80
CA SER A 29 16.04 -16.66 -2.37
C SER A 29 17.09 -17.46 -1.62
N GLN A 30 17.07 -17.46 -0.28
CA GLN A 30 18.00 -18.27 0.53
C GLN A 30 17.82 -19.78 0.32
N GLN A 31 16.60 -20.21 0.02
CA GLN A 31 16.28 -21.62 -0.28
C GLN A 31 16.44 -21.95 -1.78
N SER A 32 16.94 -21.01 -2.59
CA SER A 32 17.08 -21.17 -4.05
C SER A 32 15.77 -21.54 -4.76
N ILE A 33 14.63 -21.08 -4.23
CA ILE A 33 13.32 -21.32 -4.83
C ILE A 33 13.03 -20.19 -5.84
N PRO A 34 12.73 -20.50 -7.11
CA PRO A 34 12.39 -19.49 -8.12
C PRO A 34 11.09 -18.76 -7.81
N TYR A 35 11.06 -17.45 -7.97
CA TYR A 35 9.84 -16.67 -7.81
C TYR A 35 9.84 -15.43 -8.70
N ILE A 36 8.66 -14.83 -8.84
CA ILE A 36 8.50 -13.47 -9.36
C ILE A 36 7.73 -12.61 -8.37
N ILE A 37 7.98 -11.30 -8.40
CA ILE A 37 7.24 -10.32 -7.61
C ILE A 37 6.52 -9.39 -8.57
N LEU A 38 5.21 -9.27 -8.44
CA LEU A 38 4.39 -8.30 -9.17
C LEU A 38 4.07 -7.14 -8.24
N GLU A 39 4.52 -5.94 -8.59
CA GLU A 39 4.30 -4.71 -7.82
C GLU A 39 3.51 -3.71 -8.66
N ARG A 40 2.45 -3.14 -8.07
CA ARG A 40 1.62 -2.12 -8.74
C ARG A 40 2.38 -0.81 -8.93
N GLU A 41 3.17 -0.43 -7.94
CA GLU A 41 3.90 0.83 -7.92
C GLU A 41 5.22 0.74 -8.71
N ASP A 42 5.88 1.88 -8.87
CA ASP A 42 7.19 2.02 -9.53
C ASP A 42 8.39 1.81 -8.57
N CYS A 43 8.11 1.46 -7.31
CA CYS A 43 9.13 1.29 -6.29
C CYS A 43 8.72 0.28 -5.21
N ILE A 44 9.72 -0.33 -4.58
CA ILE A 44 9.55 -1.13 -3.37
C ILE A 44 9.02 -0.29 -2.21
N VAL A 45 8.32 -0.96 -1.28
CA VAL A 45 7.82 -0.38 -0.02
C VAL A 45 7.10 0.95 -0.23
N SER A 46 6.30 1.00 -1.29
CA SER A 46 5.56 2.16 -1.76
C SER A 46 4.64 2.77 -0.70
N LEU A 47 4.03 1.95 0.18
CA LEU A 47 3.28 2.42 1.34
C LEU A 47 4.11 3.40 2.19
N TRP A 48 5.34 3.03 2.50
CA TRP A 48 6.25 3.86 3.28
C TRP A 48 6.73 5.04 2.46
N LYS A 49 7.16 4.84 1.21
CA LYS A 49 7.73 5.93 0.40
C LYS A 49 6.71 7.01 -0.02
N LYS A 50 5.51 6.61 -0.44
CA LYS A 50 4.53 7.50 -1.08
C LYS A 50 3.31 7.84 -0.23
N TYR A 51 2.84 6.90 0.59
CA TYR A 51 1.50 7.00 1.18
C TYR A 51 1.47 7.25 2.69
N SER A 52 2.61 7.13 3.37
CA SER A 52 2.72 7.38 4.81
C SER A 52 3.13 8.82 5.13
N TYR A 53 2.65 9.35 6.26
CA TYR A 53 3.01 10.69 6.73
C TYR A 53 4.49 10.81 7.10
N ASP A 54 5.12 11.95 6.82
CA ASP A 54 6.54 12.16 7.10
C ASP A 54 6.89 12.12 8.59
N ARG A 55 5.92 12.45 9.45
CA ARG A 55 6.07 12.42 10.91
C ARG A 55 5.83 11.04 11.52
N LEU A 56 5.62 10.00 10.70
CA LEU A 56 5.35 8.65 11.21
C LEU A 56 6.57 8.10 11.98
N HIS A 57 6.29 7.58 13.17
CA HIS A 57 7.23 6.86 14.02
C HIS A 57 6.61 5.54 14.43
N PHE A 58 7.46 4.54 14.69
CA PHE A 58 7.00 3.27 15.23
C PHE A 58 6.48 3.47 16.66
N HIS A 59 5.32 2.90 16.93
CA HIS A 59 4.80 2.75 18.28
C HIS A 59 5.36 1.50 18.98
N LEU A 60 5.86 0.54 18.21
CA LEU A 60 6.58 -0.64 18.70
C LEU A 60 8.09 -0.40 18.72
N GLY A 61 8.78 -1.06 19.64
CA GLY A 61 10.24 -1.05 19.67
C GLY A 61 10.83 -1.75 18.44
N LYS A 62 11.97 -1.25 17.95
CA LYS A 62 12.62 -1.71 16.70
C LYS A 62 12.83 -3.23 16.65
N GLN A 63 13.13 -3.87 17.78
CA GLN A 63 13.33 -5.32 17.87
C GLN A 63 12.14 -6.17 17.40
N PHE A 64 10.92 -5.61 17.38
CA PHE A 64 9.71 -6.30 16.92
C PHE A 64 9.40 -6.06 15.45
N CYS A 65 10.20 -5.23 14.77
CA CYS A 65 9.96 -4.79 13.39
C CYS A 65 11.09 -5.20 12.43
N GLU A 66 12.00 -6.07 12.89
CA GLU A 66 13.11 -6.59 12.09
C GLU A 66 12.58 -7.52 11.00
N LEU A 67 13.14 -7.41 9.80
CA LEU A 67 12.94 -8.36 8.73
C LEU A 67 13.90 -9.55 8.87
N PRO A 68 13.53 -10.72 8.32
CA PRO A 68 14.35 -11.92 8.42
C PRO A 68 15.80 -11.67 7.99
N HIS A 69 16.75 -12.18 8.77
CA HIS A 69 18.19 -12.19 8.47
C HIS A 69 18.93 -10.84 8.50
N VAL A 70 18.23 -9.72 8.73
CA VAL A 70 18.88 -8.40 8.82
C VAL A 70 18.33 -7.66 10.01
N SER A 71 19.09 -7.63 11.10
CA SER A 71 18.73 -6.85 12.28
C SER A 71 18.91 -5.35 12.06
N PHE A 72 18.22 -4.54 12.86
CA PHE A 72 18.44 -3.10 12.81
C PHE A 72 19.83 -2.74 13.36
N PRO A 73 20.47 -1.69 12.83
CA PRO A 73 21.69 -1.16 13.42
C PRO A 73 21.50 -0.80 14.90
N SER A 74 22.52 -1.07 15.72
CA SER A 74 22.53 -0.70 17.14
C SER A 74 22.36 0.80 17.34
N SER A 75 22.88 1.61 16.42
CA SER A 75 22.77 3.08 16.38
C SER A 75 21.35 3.61 16.16
N TYR A 76 20.41 2.80 15.66
CA TYR A 76 19.04 3.24 15.43
C TYR A 76 18.27 3.40 16.74
N PRO A 77 17.37 4.40 16.86
CA PRO A 77 16.58 4.60 18.07
C PRO A 77 15.58 3.46 18.28
N THR A 78 15.16 3.22 19.53
CA THR A 78 14.17 2.19 19.89
C THR A 78 12.86 2.39 19.14
N TYR A 79 12.38 3.63 19.02
CA TYR A 79 11.18 3.99 18.25
C TYR A 79 11.62 4.67 16.96
N MET A 80 11.47 3.95 15.85
CA MET A 80 12.08 4.34 14.59
C MET A 80 11.26 5.39 13.84
N PRO A 81 11.85 6.51 13.39
CA PRO A 81 11.21 7.39 12.42
C PRO A 81 11.13 6.72 11.05
N LYS A 82 10.07 7.02 10.29
CA LYS A 82 9.84 6.56 8.91
C LYS A 82 11.09 6.60 8.03
N LYS A 83 11.86 7.70 8.08
CA LYS A 83 13.05 7.89 7.24
C LYS A 83 14.11 6.81 7.47
N LEU A 84 14.38 6.47 8.73
CA LEU A 84 15.35 5.41 9.05
C LEU A 84 14.83 4.03 8.69
N PHE A 85 13.52 3.81 8.80
CA PHE A 85 12.93 2.54 8.38
C PHE A 85 12.98 2.35 6.86
N ILE A 86 12.70 3.40 6.07
CA ILE A 86 12.87 3.35 4.61
C ILE A 86 14.33 3.06 4.24
N GLN A 87 15.29 3.69 4.94
CA GLN A 87 16.71 3.42 4.72
C GLN A 87 17.04 1.95 4.99
N TYR A 88 16.60 1.42 6.13
CA TYR A 88 16.77 0.00 6.46
C TYR A 88 16.17 -0.92 5.39
N LEU A 89 15.00 -0.61 4.83
CA LEU A 89 14.37 -1.42 3.78
C LEU A 89 15.13 -1.36 2.45
N VAL A 90 15.71 -0.21 2.12
CA VAL A 90 16.59 -0.08 0.95
C VAL A 90 17.86 -0.88 1.17
N ASP A 91 18.49 -0.75 2.34
CA ASP A 91 19.69 -1.50 2.71
C ASP A 91 19.41 -3.00 2.77
N TYR A 92 18.23 -3.41 3.23
CA TYR A 92 17.76 -4.79 3.22
C TYR A 92 17.73 -5.36 1.81
N VAL A 93 17.15 -4.65 0.85
CA VAL A 93 17.11 -5.10 -0.54
C VAL A 93 18.49 -5.08 -1.19
N LEU A 94 19.33 -4.08 -0.89
CA LEU A 94 20.70 -4.00 -1.40
C LEU A 94 21.61 -5.08 -0.80
N TYR A 95 21.51 -5.36 0.50
CA TYR A 95 22.25 -6.43 1.15
C TYR A 95 21.86 -7.80 0.58
N VAL A 96 20.58 -7.98 0.29
CA VAL A 96 20.05 -9.20 -0.33
C VAL A 96 20.08 -9.12 -1.87
N SER A 97 20.64 -8.07 -2.46
CA SER A 97 20.78 -7.95 -3.93
C SER A 97 21.79 -8.94 -4.51
N HIS A 98 22.60 -9.58 -3.67
CA HIS A 98 23.31 -10.82 -4.04
C HIS A 98 22.35 -11.90 -4.60
N PHE A 99 21.07 -11.86 -4.25
CA PHE A 99 20.04 -12.79 -4.70
C PHE A 99 19.20 -12.28 -5.87
N ASN A 100 19.57 -11.14 -6.50
CA ASN A 100 18.91 -10.58 -7.67
C ASN A 100 17.39 -10.35 -7.51
N ILE A 101 16.98 -9.79 -6.36
CA ILE A 101 15.57 -9.47 -6.08
C ILE A 101 15.14 -8.27 -6.93
N GLY A 102 14.41 -8.54 -8.02
CA GLY A 102 13.91 -7.51 -8.93
C GLY A 102 12.38 -7.58 -9.10
N PRO A 103 11.61 -6.75 -8.40
CA PRO A 103 10.17 -6.67 -8.63
C PRO A 103 9.82 -6.19 -10.04
N MET A 104 8.80 -6.81 -10.63
CA MET A 104 8.16 -6.31 -11.84
C MET A 104 7.20 -5.20 -11.46
N TYR A 105 7.70 -3.97 -11.50
CA TYR A 105 6.95 -2.75 -11.18
C TYR A 105 5.83 -2.45 -12.17
N GLN A 106 4.86 -1.64 -11.80
CA GLN A 106 3.73 -1.27 -12.67
C GLN A 106 2.90 -2.46 -13.16
N ARG A 107 2.89 -3.58 -12.43
CA ARG A 107 2.04 -4.75 -12.69
C ARG A 107 0.96 -4.82 -11.61
N THR A 108 -0.24 -4.38 -11.97
CA THR A 108 -1.39 -4.45 -11.07
C THR A 108 -2.05 -5.81 -11.21
N VAL A 109 -1.97 -6.66 -10.18
CA VAL A 109 -2.72 -7.93 -10.17
C VAL A 109 -4.21 -7.63 -10.06
N GLU A 110 -4.98 -8.11 -11.04
CA GLU A 110 -6.44 -7.89 -11.14
C GLU A 110 -7.21 -9.12 -10.64
N SER A 111 -6.71 -10.32 -10.89
CA SER A 111 -7.29 -11.56 -10.38
C SER A 111 -6.26 -12.67 -10.21
N ALA A 112 -6.58 -13.61 -9.33
CA ALA A 112 -5.84 -14.86 -9.15
C ALA A 112 -6.83 -16.02 -8.96
N GLU A 113 -6.73 -17.03 -9.81
CA GLU A 113 -7.67 -18.16 -9.85
C GLU A 113 -6.87 -19.47 -9.74
N TYR A 114 -7.27 -20.37 -8.84
CA TYR A 114 -6.64 -21.68 -8.74
C TYR A 114 -7.27 -22.66 -9.74
N SER A 115 -6.44 -23.33 -10.53
CA SER A 115 -6.86 -24.32 -11.51
C SER A 115 -6.60 -25.73 -10.98
N GLU A 116 -7.67 -26.45 -10.65
CA GLU A 116 -7.59 -27.86 -10.22
C GLU A 116 -6.95 -28.77 -11.28
N ALA A 117 -7.24 -28.51 -12.56
CA ALA A 117 -6.71 -29.30 -13.67
C ALA A 117 -5.17 -29.22 -13.78
N SER A 118 -4.60 -28.04 -13.55
CA SER A 118 -3.15 -27.81 -13.65
C SER A 118 -2.44 -27.79 -12.29
N LYS A 119 -3.19 -27.82 -11.18
CA LYS A 119 -2.72 -27.63 -9.81
C LYS A 119 -1.85 -26.38 -9.62
N LYS A 120 -2.22 -25.30 -10.31
CA LYS A 120 -1.49 -24.03 -10.37
C LYS A 120 -2.44 -22.85 -10.24
N TRP A 121 -1.90 -21.74 -9.75
CA TRP A 121 -2.52 -20.42 -9.77
C TRP A 121 -2.32 -19.76 -11.13
N LEU A 122 -3.40 -19.20 -11.67
CA LEU A 122 -3.41 -18.31 -12.83
C LEU A 122 -3.61 -16.88 -12.33
N VAL A 123 -2.59 -16.04 -12.47
CA VAL A 123 -2.59 -14.64 -11.99
C VAL A 123 -2.63 -13.72 -13.20
N LYS A 124 -3.65 -12.87 -13.28
CA LYS A 124 -3.78 -11.84 -14.31
C LYS A 124 -3.28 -10.52 -13.76
N ALA A 125 -2.33 -9.90 -14.44
CA ALA A 125 -1.83 -8.59 -14.06
C ALA A 125 -1.85 -7.62 -15.25
N ARG A 126 -2.32 -6.41 -15.02
CA ARG A 126 -2.27 -5.32 -16.00
C ARG A 126 -0.96 -4.58 -15.88
N ASN A 127 -0.25 -4.48 -17.00
CA ASN A 127 0.91 -3.62 -17.14
C ASN A 127 0.44 -2.18 -17.33
N ALA A 128 0.74 -1.29 -16.38
CA ALA A 128 0.26 0.10 -16.44
C ALA A 128 0.94 0.91 -17.55
N SER A 129 2.11 0.49 -18.02
CA SER A 129 2.86 1.20 -19.07
C SER A 129 2.40 0.84 -20.48
N SER A 130 2.05 -0.43 -20.73
CA SER A 130 1.54 -0.87 -22.05
C SER A 130 0.01 -1.00 -22.11
N GLY A 131 -0.67 -1.08 -20.96
CA GLY A 131 -2.11 -1.38 -20.86
C GLY A 131 -2.46 -2.86 -21.06
N GLU A 132 -1.50 -3.69 -21.44
CA GLU A 132 -1.69 -5.11 -21.71
C GLU A 132 -1.96 -5.92 -20.43
N VAL A 133 -2.72 -6.99 -20.59
CA VAL A 133 -2.96 -7.98 -19.52
C VAL A 133 -2.00 -9.14 -19.73
N GLU A 134 -1.08 -9.29 -18.79
CA GLU A 134 -0.10 -10.36 -18.70
C GLU A 134 -0.66 -11.49 -17.83
N ILE A 135 -0.34 -12.74 -18.18
CA ILE A 135 -0.83 -13.93 -17.46
C ILE A 135 0.37 -14.71 -16.93
N TYR A 136 0.35 -14.95 -15.62
CA TYR A 136 1.40 -15.65 -14.89
C TYR A 136 0.86 -16.92 -14.27
N CYS A 137 1.65 -18.00 -14.30
CA CYS A 137 1.29 -19.29 -13.76
C CYS A 137 2.29 -19.72 -12.69
N ALA A 138 1.81 -20.14 -11.51
CA ALA A 138 2.70 -20.70 -10.50
C ALA A 138 2.05 -21.75 -9.60
N LYS A 139 2.88 -22.58 -8.97
CA LYS A 139 2.42 -23.57 -7.98
C LYS A 139 1.96 -22.90 -6.70
N PHE A 140 2.67 -21.85 -6.27
CA PHE A 140 2.40 -21.13 -5.04
C PHE A 140 2.07 -19.66 -5.32
N LEU A 141 1.14 -19.12 -4.55
CA LEU A 141 0.77 -17.70 -4.57
C LEU A 141 0.96 -17.12 -3.17
N VAL A 142 1.67 -16.00 -3.10
CA VAL A 142 1.88 -15.22 -1.87
C VAL A 142 1.20 -13.87 -2.06
N VAL A 143 0.20 -13.57 -1.23
CA VAL A 143 -0.51 -12.29 -1.25
C VAL A 143 0.09 -11.37 -0.20
N ALA A 144 0.83 -10.36 -0.65
CA ALA A 144 1.56 -9.40 0.18
C ALA A 144 1.13 -7.94 -0.11
N THR A 145 -0.15 -7.74 -0.44
CA THR A 145 -0.72 -6.43 -0.83
C THR A 145 -0.91 -5.47 0.35
N GLY A 146 -0.90 -5.98 1.59
CA GLY A 146 -1.10 -5.18 2.81
C GLY A 146 -2.55 -4.74 3.01
N GLU A 147 -2.92 -4.55 4.28
CA GLU A 147 -4.29 -4.22 4.71
C GLU A 147 -4.62 -2.72 4.58
N ALA A 148 -3.60 -1.86 4.74
CA ALA A 148 -3.76 -0.40 4.78
C ALA A 148 -3.86 0.28 3.41
N THR A 149 -4.30 -0.43 2.36
CA THR A 149 -4.30 0.07 0.98
C THR A 149 -5.62 0.71 0.56
N ASN A 150 -6.73 0.41 1.26
CA ASN A 150 -8.03 1.01 1.00
C ASN A 150 -8.33 2.10 2.05
N PRO A 151 -8.26 3.40 1.69
CA PRO A 151 -8.69 4.46 2.58
C PRO A 151 -10.21 4.35 2.79
N TYR A 152 -10.63 4.15 4.03
CA TYR A 152 -12.04 4.29 4.37
C TYR A 152 -12.39 5.79 4.36
N THR A 153 -13.16 6.21 3.37
CA THR A 153 -13.78 7.54 3.37
C THR A 153 -15.20 7.41 3.91
N PRO A 154 -15.58 8.18 4.95
CA PRO A 154 -16.97 8.21 5.40
C PRO A 154 -17.89 8.65 4.25
N GLU A 155 -19.06 8.02 4.11
CA GLU A 155 -20.02 8.27 3.01
C GLU A 155 -20.36 9.76 2.82
N MET A 156 -20.41 10.50 3.92
CA MET A 156 -20.66 11.95 3.94
C MET A 156 -19.59 12.75 3.17
N VAL A 157 -18.34 12.30 3.20
CA VAL A 157 -17.24 12.93 2.44
C VAL A 157 -17.43 12.70 0.95
N ASP A 158 -17.92 11.53 0.55
CA ASP A 158 -18.17 11.22 -0.86
C ASP A 158 -19.40 11.95 -1.40
N LEU A 159 -20.47 12.05 -0.60
CA LEU A 159 -21.61 12.92 -0.92
C LEU A 159 -21.17 14.37 -1.10
N ALA A 160 -20.34 14.88 -0.19
CA ALA A 160 -19.87 16.25 -0.27
C ALA A 160 -18.95 16.50 -1.49
N LYS A 161 -18.11 15.54 -1.89
CA LYS A 161 -17.36 15.61 -3.16
C LYS A 161 -18.28 15.72 -4.38
N ILE A 162 -19.41 15.00 -4.39
CA ILE A 162 -20.40 15.11 -5.47
C ILE A 162 -21.04 16.51 -5.44
N MET A 163 -21.41 17.00 -4.26
CA MET A 163 -22.00 18.33 -4.10
C MET A 163 -21.08 19.46 -4.53
N LEU A 164 -19.75 19.33 -4.35
CA LEU A 164 -18.77 20.32 -4.83
C LEU A 164 -18.81 20.55 -6.35
N LYS A 165 -19.36 19.62 -7.13
CA LYS A 165 -19.54 19.81 -8.59
C LYS A 165 -20.68 20.76 -8.93
N TYR A 166 -21.64 20.94 -8.03
CA TYR A 166 -22.89 21.66 -8.28
C TYR A 166 -23.09 22.88 -7.38
N PHE A 167 -22.43 22.93 -6.23
CA PHE A 167 -22.62 23.95 -5.21
C PHE A 167 -21.31 24.66 -4.85
N LYS A 168 -21.43 25.89 -4.34
CA LYS A 168 -20.28 26.66 -3.84
C LYS A 168 -19.63 25.95 -2.65
N LEU A 169 -18.30 26.02 -2.57
CA LEU A 169 -17.48 25.42 -1.51
C LEU A 169 -18.01 25.69 -0.10
N SER A 170 -18.36 26.95 0.20
CA SER A 170 -18.86 27.34 1.53
C SER A 170 -20.18 26.68 1.91
N LEU A 171 -21.06 26.42 0.93
CA LEU A 171 -22.34 25.74 1.15
C LEU A 171 -22.10 24.26 1.44
N VAL A 172 -21.22 23.61 0.67
CA VAL A 172 -20.90 22.19 0.86
C VAL A 172 -20.22 21.96 2.20
N ASP A 173 -19.28 22.82 2.60
CA ASP A 173 -18.64 22.74 3.91
C ASP A 173 -19.65 22.91 5.05
N SER A 174 -20.53 23.91 4.97
CA SER A 174 -21.58 24.14 5.98
C SER A 174 -22.50 22.92 6.12
N LEU A 175 -22.95 22.35 4.99
CA LEU A 175 -23.81 21.16 4.97
C LEU A 175 -23.08 19.92 5.51
N THR A 176 -21.81 19.73 5.16
CA THR A 176 -21.00 18.62 5.67
C THR A 176 -20.79 18.72 7.18
N VAL A 177 -20.52 19.94 7.69
CA VAL A 177 -20.41 20.18 9.13
C VAL A 177 -21.74 19.97 9.84
N MET A 178 -22.86 20.39 9.26
CA MET A 178 -24.20 20.15 9.81
C MET A 178 -24.53 18.65 9.87
N LEU A 179 -24.33 17.92 8.77
CA LEU A 179 -24.58 16.48 8.69
C LEU A 179 -23.69 15.71 9.68
N SER A 180 -22.42 16.09 9.84
CA SER A 180 -21.55 15.47 10.84
C SER A 180 -22.00 15.75 12.27
N LYS A 181 -22.64 16.90 12.56
CA LYS A 181 -23.26 17.16 13.88
C LYS A 181 -24.46 16.26 14.11
N LEU A 182 -25.28 16.04 13.07
CA LEU A 182 -26.45 15.18 13.16
C LEU A 182 -26.07 13.70 13.36
N VAL A 183 -25.08 13.21 12.60
CA VAL A 183 -24.70 11.79 12.61
C VAL A 183 -23.86 11.41 13.83
N TYR A 184 -22.86 12.23 14.19
CA TYR A 184 -21.89 11.88 15.23
C TYR A 184 -22.13 12.60 16.57
N GLY A 185 -23.08 13.54 16.62
CA GLY A 185 -23.38 14.30 17.84
C GLY A 185 -22.21 15.14 18.34
N ASP A 186 -22.26 15.52 19.62
CA ASP A 186 -21.17 16.25 20.27
C ASP A 186 -20.06 15.29 20.71
N LEU A 187 -18.88 15.46 20.10
CA LEU A 187 -17.69 14.66 20.36
C LEU A 187 -16.71 15.33 21.33
N THR A 188 -17.05 16.52 21.87
CA THR A 188 -16.22 17.21 22.86
C THR A 188 -16.03 16.38 24.13
N LYS A 189 -17.00 15.51 24.47
CA LYS A 189 -16.88 14.53 25.55
C LYS A 189 -15.74 13.52 25.38
N TYR A 190 -15.25 13.33 24.15
CA TYR A 190 -14.11 12.48 23.84
C TYR A 190 -12.81 13.28 23.61
N GLY A 191 -12.80 14.58 23.93
CA GLY A 191 -11.65 15.45 23.69
C GLY A 191 -11.46 15.89 22.24
N ILE A 192 -12.35 15.47 21.33
CA ILE A 192 -12.28 15.79 19.91
C ILE A 192 -12.96 17.14 19.68
N ARG A 193 -12.16 18.18 19.51
CA ARG A 193 -12.65 19.52 19.15
C ARG A 193 -12.82 19.61 17.64
N ARG A 194 -14.02 20.00 17.20
CA ARG A 194 -14.30 20.19 15.78
C ARG A 194 -13.57 21.45 15.27
N PRO A 195 -12.93 21.38 14.09
CA PRO A 195 -12.33 22.56 13.48
C PRO A 195 -13.38 23.62 13.15
N THR A 196 -12.99 24.89 13.23
CA THR A 196 -13.83 26.05 12.91
C THR A 196 -14.07 26.21 11.41
N GLU A 197 -13.18 25.63 10.60
CA GLU A 197 -13.25 25.64 9.14
C GLU A 197 -13.73 24.30 8.60
N GLY A 198 -14.38 24.35 7.43
CA GLY A 198 -14.90 23.17 6.77
C GLY A 198 -13.81 22.27 6.17
N PRO A 199 -14.04 20.95 6.10
CA PRO A 199 -13.02 19.98 5.71
C PRO A 199 -12.51 20.19 4.28
N PHE A 200 -13.33 20.71 3.35
CA PHE A 200 -12.91 20.95 1.97
C PHE A 200 -12.17 22.28 1.82
N TYR A 201 -12.58 23.32 2.54
CA TYR A 201 -11.81 24.56 2.64
C TYR A 201 -10.39 24.31 3.19
N THR A 202 -10.27 23.57 4.30
CA THR A 202 -8.95 23.25 4.89
C THR A 202 -8.08 22.45 3.92
N LYS A 203 -8.68 21.53 3.15
CA LYS A 203 -7.97 20.79 2.11
C LYS A 203 -7.45 21.71 0.99
N ILE A 204 -8.29 22.63 0.50
CA ILE A 204 -7.92 23.54 -0.60
C ILE A 204 -6.87 24.55 -0.16
N GLN A 205 -7.02 25.13 1.04
CA GLN A 205 -6.11 26.17 1.54
C GLN A 205 -4.78 25.62 2.06
N TYR A 206 -4.81 24.51 2.80
CA TYR A 206 -3.63 24.01 3.52
C TYR A 206 -3.11 22.68 2.98
N GLY A 207 -3.76 22.07 1.99
CA GLY A 207 -3.42 20.74 1.47
C GLY A 207 -3.64 19.62 2.49
N LYS A 208 -4.37 19.88 3.57
CA LYS A 208 -4.54 18.97 4.72
C LYS A 208 -6.01 18.67 4.94
N TYR A 209 -6.31 17.40 5.20
CA TYR A 209 -7.60 17.05 5.79
C TYR A 209 -7.52 17.24 7.31
N PRO A 210 -8.60 17.74 7.95
CA PRO A 210 -8.66 17.75 9.39
C PRO A 210 -8.57 16.30 9.90
N VAL A 211 -7.55 16.03 10.71
CA VAL A 211 -7.39 14.74 11.37
C VAL A 211 -8.27 14.78 12.62
N HIS A 212 -9.20 13.84 12.73
CA HIS A 212 -10.05 13.67 13.91
C HIS A 212 -9.32 12.92 15.02
#